data_AF-A0A285HFR8-F1
#
_entry.id   AF-A0A285HFR8-F1
#
_cell.length_a   1.000
_cell.length_b   1.000
_cell.length_c   1.000
_cell.angle_alpha   90.00
_cell.angle_beta   90.00
_cell.angle_gamma   90.00
#
_symmetry.space_group_name_H-M   'P 1'
#
loop_
_entity.id
_entity.type
_entity.pdbx_description
1 polymer ?
#
loop_
_entity_poly.entity_id
_entity_poly.type
_entity_poly.pdbx_seq_one_letter_code
_entity_poly.pdbx_strand_id
1 'polypeptide(L)'
;MTAKPKSPGGGDSPHRARGPGSHSAESVAGAQNAVASAIQAGTPHPDGAGAIAARATPDTSDPELSRVMDVYERLGADPPRFRISANDAAHEGHGAHTIERHGSQIPLERADPGSDIRTVEGRIYGDDPWGKTENKSFKWDDPTIMTREVNEHVQRNWEAIRSDLALKGFYEGTYEAGHRVGHGYYNSGMFGFGPRQAEYATVSRVVVRIRLAPGSDPPEPFLVTAFPSGFPTQLG
;
A
#
# COMPACT_ATOMS: atom_id res chain seq x y z
N MET A 1 46.97 32.87 -38.35
CA MET A 1 47.37 31.63 -37.67
C MET A 1 46.10 31.05 -37.05
N THR A 2 45.41 30.13 -37.74
CA THR A 2 45.36 28.67 -37.41
C THR A 2 44.94 28.43 -35.95
N ALA A 3 43.83 27.77 -35.64
CA ALA A 3 43.50 26.41 -36.08
C ALA A 3 41.99 26.05 -35.99
N LYS A 4 41.62 25.07 -36.82
CA LYS A 4 40.36 24.29 -36.86
C LYS A 4 40.40 23.20 -35.78
N PRO A 5 39.24 22.76 -35.26
CA PRO A 5 39.03 21.32 -35.03
C PRO A 5 37.64 20.87 -35.56
N LYS A 6 37.53 19.95 -36.53
CA LYS A 6 37.64 18.47 -36.49
C LYS A 6 36.40 17.78 -35.89
N SER A 7 35.44 17.41 -36.75
CA SER A 7 34.49 16.29 -36.50
C SER A 7 35.24 14.96 -36.63
N PRO A 8 34.87 13.91 -35.87
CA PRO A 8 34.22 12.75 -36.52
C PRO A 8 33.30 11.89 -35.60
N GLY A 9 32.50 11.03 -36.24
CA GLY A 9 31.94 9.78 -35.68
C GLY A 9 30.46 9.89 -35.27
N GLY A 10 29.48 9.24 -35.90
CA GLY A 10 29.51 7.94 -36.56
C GLY A 10 29.13 6.86 -35.55
N GLY A 11 27.82 6.58 -35.41
CA GLY A 11 27.28 5.60 -34.48
C GLY A 11 25.84 5.24 -34.82
N ASP A 12 25.68 4.39 -35.84
CA ASP A 12 24.45 3.67 -36.14
C ASP A 12 23.97 2.90 -34.92
N SER A 13 22.74 3.16 -34.47
CA SER A 13 22.03 2.31 -33.52
C SER A 13 20.95 1.51 -34.26
N PRO A 14 21.01 0.17 -34.23
CA PRO A 14 20.08 -0.66 -34.99
C PRO A 14 18.67 -0.64 -34.40
N HIS A 15 17.71 -0.65 -35.32
CA HIS A 15 16.29 -0.87 -35.09
C HIS A 15 16.03 -2.08 -34.17
N ARG A 16 15.47 -1.82 -32.98
CA ARG A 16 14.80 -2.86 -32.20
C ARG A 16 13.39 -3.04 -32.73
N ALA A 17 13.16 -4.20 -33.35
CA ALA A 17 11.84 -4.67 -33.74
C ALA A 17 10.91 -4.74 -32.51
N ARG A 18 9.80 -4.00 -32.55
CA ARG A 18 8.64 -4.20 -31.67
C ARG A 18 7.86 -5.40 -32.22
N GLY A 19 8.03 -6.56 -31.58
CA GLY A 19 7.12 -7.70 -31.72
C GLY A 19 5.85 -7.48 -30.89
N PRO A 20 4.66 -7.87 -31.37
CA PRO A 20 3.40 -7.75 -30.66
C PRO A 20 3.24 -8.94 -29.70
N GLY A 21 3.23 -8.65 -28.40
CA GLY A 21 2.91 -9.61 -27.34
C GLY A 21 1.72 -9.13 -26.54
N SER A 22 0.56 -8.96 -27.20
CA SER A 22 -0.71 -8.70 -26.54
C SER A 22 -1.37 -10.02 -26.15
N HIS A 23 -0.84 -10.66 -25.13
CA HIS A 23 -1.57 -11.64 -24.34
C HIS A 23 -1.56 -11.15 -22.89
N SER A 24 -2.64 -11.43 -22.15
CA SER A 24 -2.72 -11.35 -20.68
C SER A 24 -3.31 -10.09 -20.02
N ALA A 25 -4.18 -9.33 -20.70
CA ALA A 25 -5.12 -8.45 -19.98
C ALA A 25 -6.48 -9.14 -19.73
N GLU A 26 -6.94 -9.99 -20.66
CA GLU A 26 -8.21 -10.71 -20.54
C GLU A 26 -8.15 -11.88 -19.54
N SER A 27 -6.99 -12.50 -19.32
CA SER A 27 -6.86 -13.63 -18.38
C SER A 27 -6.98 -13.21 -16.91
N VAL A 28 -6.42 -12.05 -16.55
CA VAL A 28 -6.43 -11.55 -15.17
C VAL A 28 -7.84 -11.13 -14.75
N ALA A 29 -8.59 -10.45 -15.63
CA ALA A 29 -9.97 -10.07 -15.35
C ALA A 29 -10.88 -11.32 -15.23
N GLY A 30 -10.63 -12.35 -16.04
CA GLY A 30 -11.31 -13.65 -15.94
C GLY A 30 -11.03 -14.36 -14.61
N ALA A 31 -9.76 -14.43 -14.20
CA ALA A 31 -9.36 -15.03 -12.92
C ALA A 31 -9.94 -14.27 -11.71
N GLN A 32 -9.93 -12.94 -11.75
CA GLN A 32 -10.54 -12.10 -10.71
C GLN A 32 -12.04 -12.35 -10.57
N ASN A 33 -12.77 -12.44 -11.69
CA ASN A 33 -14.20 -12.75 -11.68
C ASN A 33 -14.50 -14.18 -11.21
N ALA A 34 -13.66 -15.15 -11.56
CA ALA A 34 -13.80 -16.54 -11.13
C ALA A 34 -13.57 -16.68 -9.60
N VAL A 35 -12.52 -16.05 -9.07
CA VAL A 35 -12.23 -16.06 -7.62
C VAL A 35 -13.29 -15.29 -6.84
N ALA A 36 -13.70 -14.10 -7.30
CA ALA A 36 -14.78 -13.36 -6.65
C ALA A 36 -16.09 -14.17 -6.65
N SER A 37 -16.42 -14.84 -7.75
CA SER A 37 -17.60 -15.71 -7.85
C SER A 37 -17.52 -16.95 -6.95
N ALA A 38 -16.34 -17.54 -6.80
CA ALA A 38 -16.12 -18.69 -5.92
C ALA A 38 -16.25 -18.31 -4.44
N ILE A 39 -15.70 -17.16 -4.04
CA ILE A 39 -15.81 -16.61 -2.68
C ILE A 39 -17.28 -16.28 -2.37
N GLN A 40 -17.99 -15.63 -3.30
CA GLN A 40 -19.39 -15.24 -3.10
C GLN A 40 -20.34 -16.44 -3.04
N ALA A 41 -20.04 -17.53 -3.75
CA ALA A 41 -20.81 -18.78 -3.71
C ALA A 41 -20.68 -19.57 -2.39
N GLY A 42 -19.67 -19.26 -1.56
CA GLY A 42 -19.48 -19.88 -0.25
C GLY A 42 -20.33 -19.28 0.88
N THR A 43 -21.09 -18.20 0.61
CA THR A 43 -21.92 -17.56 1.63
C THR A 43 -23.36 -18.10 1.52
N PRO A 44 -23.85 -18.95 2.45
CA PRO A 44 -25.20 -19.48 2.38
C PRO A 44 -26.22 -18.35 2.52
N HIS A 45 -26.99 -18.12 1.45
CA HIS A 45 -28.15 -17.23 1.47
C HIS A 45 -29.39 -18.05 1.88
N PRO A 46 -30.14 -17.66 2.93
CA PRO A 46 -31.15 -18.53 3.52
C PRO A 46 -32.44 -18.72 2.71
N ASP A 47 -32.71 -17.95 1.65
CA ASP A 47 -34.01 -18.00 0.98
C ASP A 47 -33.88 -17.96 -0.55
N GLY A 48 -34.20 -19.07 -1.24
CA GLY A 48 -34.41 -19.05 -2.69
C GLY A 48 -34.24 -20.39 -3.40
N ALA A 49 -35.32 -21.17 -3.51
CA ALA A 49 -35.43 -22.31 -4.39
C ALA A 49 -35.48 -21.86 -5.87
N GLY A 50 -34.31 -21.65 -6.48
CA GLY A 50 -34.16 -21.36 -7.91
C GLY A 50 -33.19 -22.36 -8.55
N ALA A 51 -33.60 -22.94 -9.69
CA ALA A 51 -32.83 -23.94 -10.43
C ALA A 51 -31.40 -23.48 -10.72
N ILE A 52 -30.43 -24.20 -10.15
CA ILE A 52 -29.00 -23.96 -10.34
C ILE A 52 -28.63 -24.50 -11.71
N ALA A 53 -28.52 -23.63 -12.71
CA ALA A 53 -27.87 -23.99 -13.97
C ALA A 53 -26.47 -24.52 -13.64
N ALA A 54 -26.14 -25.72 -14.13
CA ALA A 54 -24.85 -26.36 -13.90
C ALA A 54 -23.73 -25.42 -14.39
N ARG A 55 -23.14 -24.68 -13.45
CA ARG A 55 -21.97 -23.85 -13.71
C ARG A 55 -20.85 -24.79 -14.13
N ALA A 56 -20.27 -24.52 -15.31
CA ALA A 56 -19.07 -25.19 -15.76
C ALA A 56 -18.05 -25.19 -14.62
N THR A 57 -17.61 -26.38 -14.22
CA THR A 57 -16.52 -26.51 -13.25
C THR A 57 -15.31 -25.79 -13.83
N PRO A 58 -14.70 -24.84 -13.09
CA PRO A 58 -13.51 -24.16 -13.57
C PRO A 58 -12.46 -25.21 -13.93
N ASP A 59 -11.83 -25.02 -15.09
CA ASP A 59 -10.78 -25.91 -15.56
C ASP A 59 -9.61 -25.87 -14.56
N THR A 60 -9.47 -26.93 -13.76
CA THR A 60 -8.42 -27.07 -12.74
C THR A 60 -7.02 -27.17 -13.35
N SER A 61 -6.90 -27.13 -14.67
CA SER A 61 -5.65 -27.20 -15.42
C SER A 61 -4.88 -25.88 -15.45
N ASP A 62 -5.46 -24.75 -14.99
CA ASP A 62 -4.76 -23.47 -15.00
C ASP A 62 -3.66 -23.43 -13.91
N PRO A 63 -2.36 -23.45 -14.28
CA PRO A 63 -1.27 -23.45 -13.32
C PRO A 63 -1.20 -22.13 -12.52
N GLU A 64 -1.71 -21.02 -13.06
CA GLU A 64 -1.77 -19.75 -12.33
C GLU A 64 -2.78 -19.82 -11.20
N LEU A 65 -3.99 -20.33 -11.49
CA LEU A 65 -5.02 -20.55 -10.48
C LEU A 65 -4.54 -21.51 -9.39
N SER A 66 -3.90 -22.62 -9.77
CA SER A 66 -3.32 -23.57 -8.82
C SER A 66 -2.31 -22.91 -7.87
N ARG A 67 -1.42 -22.06 -8.39
CA ARG A 67 -0.46 -21.30 -7.58
C ARG A 67 -1.15 -20.31 -6.62
N VAL A 68 -2.18 -19.59 -7.09
CA VAL A 68 -2.93 -18.65 -6.25
C VAL A 68 -3.63 -19.38 -5.11
N MET A 69 -4.27 -20.52 -5.40
CA MET A 69 -4.93 -21.34 -4.39
C MET A 69 -3.94 -21.90 -3.37
N ASP A 70 -2.76 -22.38 -3.80
CA ASP A 70 -1.68 -22.83 -2.89
C ASP A 70 -1.24 -21.71 -1.94
N VAL A 71 -0.96 -20.50 -2.45
CA VAL A 71 -0.58 -19.36 -1.60
C VAL A 71 -1.70 -18.99 -0.63
N TYR A 72 -2.95 -18.95 -1.10
CA TYR A 72 -4.11 -18.62 -0.26
C TYR A 72 -4.32 -19.62 0.87
N GLU A 73 -4.19 -20.92 0.59
CA GLU A 73 -4.28 -21.98 1.59
C GLU A 73 -3.14 -21.91 2.60
N ARG A 74 -1.90 -21.71 2.13
CA ARG A 74 -0.70 -21.63 2.97
C ARG A 74 -0.62 -20.39 3.85
N LEU A 75 -1.29 -19.31 3.46
CA LEU A 75 -1.45 -18.13 4.33
C LEU A 75 -2.29 -18.44 5.58
N GLY A 76 -3.11 -19.50 5.56
CA GLY A 76 -3.88 -19.94 6.71
C GLY A 76 -5.11 -19.08 7.02
N ALA A 77 -6.05 -19.65 7.76
CA ALA A 77 -7.30 -18.99 8.12
C ALA A 77 -7.15 -17.97 9.27
N ASP A 78 -6.11 -18.09 10.09
CA ASP A 78 -5.88 -17.22 11.24
C ASP A 78 -5.04 -15.99 10.85
N PRO A 79 -5.49 -14.77 11.21
CA PRO A 79 -4.73 -13.55 10.89
C PRO A 79 -3.42 -13.46 11.68
N PRO A 80 -2.33 -12.99 11.04
CA PRO A 80 -1.11 -12.67 11.75
C PRO A 80 -1.32 -11.46 12.67
N ARG A 81 -0.53 -11.39 13.75
CA ARG A 81 -0.46 -10.22 14.61
C ARG A 81 0.86 -9.51 14.41
N PHE A 82 0.81 -8.26 13.97
CA PHE A 82 1.99 -7.44 13.75
C PHE A 82 2.41 -6.74 15.03
N ARG A 83 3.65 -7.01 15.47
CA ARG A 83 4.38 -6.11 16.37
C ARG A 83 5.12 -5.11 15.50
N ILE A 84 4.56 -3.90 15.35
CA ILE A 84 4.98 -2.94 14.31
C ILE A 84 6.49 -2.65 14.34
N SER A 85 7.10 -2.51 15.52
CA SER A 85 8.53 -2.29 15.65
C SER A 85 9.38 -3.47 15.21
N ALA A 86 8.98 -4.69 15.57
CA ALA A 86 9.68 -5.91 15.14
C ALA A 86 9.51 -6.14 13.64
N ASN A 87 8.31 -5.88 13.10
CA ASN A 87 8.03 -5.93 11.67
C ASN A 87 8.91 -4.96 10.88
N ASP A 88 8.93 -3.68 11.28
CA ASP A 88 9.74 -2.67 10.61
C ASP A 88 11.22 -3.04 10.64
N ALA A 89 11.74 -3.49 11.80
CA ALA A 89 13.13 -3.92 11.92
C ALA A 89 13.47 -5.15 11.07
N ALA A 90 12.57 -6.15 10.99
CA ALA A 90 12.79 -7.36 10.21
C ALA A 90 12.69 -7.12 8.69
N HIS A 91 11.91 -6.12 8.26
CA HIS A 91 11.58 -5.91 6.85
C HIS A 91 11.95 -4.52 6.33
N GLU A 92 12.81 -3.77 7.02
CA GLU A 92 13.30 -2.46 6.58
C GLU A 92 13.91 -2.54 5.17
N GLY A 93 14.73 -3.56 4.90
CA GLY A 93 15.32 -3.83 3.59
C GLY A 93 14.30 -4.15 2.48
N HIS A 94 13.05 -4.46 2.87
CA HIS A 94 11.92 -4.66 1.97
C HIS A 94 10.95 -3.47 1.94
N GLY A 95 11.37 -2.35 2.54
CA GLY A 95 10.65 -1.10 2.55
C GLY A 95 9.60 -1.00 3.66
N ALA A 96 9.71 -1.76 4.75
CA ALA A 96 8.89 -1.50 5.94
C ALA A 96 9.33 -0.19 6.62
N HIS A 97 8.41 0.75 6.85
CA HIS A 97 8.76 2.11 7.32
C HIS A 97 7.65 2.81 8.13
N THR A 98 6.81 2.04 8.83
CA THR A 98 5.69 2.59 9.62
C THR A 98 6.18 3.56 10.70
N ILE A 99 7.05 3.09 11.58
CA ILE A 99 7.58 3.86 12.71
C ILE A 99 8.48 4.97 12.20
N GLU A 100 9.34 4.65 11.23
CA GLU A 100 10.34 5.56 10.67
C GLU A 100 9.69 6.85 10.10
N ARG A 101 8.55 6.71 9.40
CA ARG A 101 7.92 7.82 8.67
C ARG A 101 6.61 8.33 9.24
N HIS A 102 5.97 7.55 10.11
CA HIS A 102 4.65 7.88 10.66
C HIS A 102 4.53 7.64 12.16
N GLY A 103 5.59 7.18 12.83
CA GLY A 103 5.55 6.89 14.25
C GLY A 103 5.31 8.12 15.12
N SER A 104 4.72 7.90 16.30
CA SER A 104 4.36 8.96 17.26
C SER A 104 5.53 9.83 17.73
N GLN A 105 6.75 9.32 17.63
CA GLN A 105 7.97 10.00 18.05
C GLN A 105 8.47 11.06 17.07
N ILE A 106 7.92 11.14 15.86
CA ILE A 106 8.32 12.16 14.87
C ILE A 106 7.81 13.53 15.37
N PRO A 107 8.67 14.55 15.52
CA PRO A 107 8.23 15.89 15.89
C PRO A 107 7.25 16.47 14.87
N LEU A 108 6.27 17.24 15.35
CA LEU A 108 5.27 17.85 14.49
C LEU A 108 5.82 19.04 13.73
N GLU A 109 6.23 20.05 14.50
CA GLU A 109 6.60 21.37 14.02
C GLU A 109 7.87 21.28 13.19
N ARG A 110 7.93 22.13 12.17
CA ARG A 110 9.11 22.24 11.31
C ARG A 110 10.33 22.63 12.14
N ALA A 111 11.43 21.91 11.96
CA ALA A 111 12.71 22.28 12.55
C ALA A 111 13.32 23.48 11.81
N ASP A 112 14.37 24.07 12.38
CA ASP A 112 15.12 25.13 11.70
C ASP A 112 15.64 24.64 10.32
N PRO A 113 15.66 25.52 9.29
CA PRO A 113 16.17 25.16 7.98
C PRO A 113 17.59 24.57 8.04
N GLY A 114 17.80 23.44 7.37
CA GLY A 114 19.09 22.73 7.34
C GLY A 114 19.31 21.76 8.51
N SER A 115 18.31 21.57 9.38
CA SER A 115 18.31 20.50 10.37
C SER A 115 18.10 19.13 9.71
N ASP A 116 18.86 18.11 10.13
CA ASP A 116 18.65 16.70 9.75
C ASP A 116 17.45 16.05 10.48
N ILE A 117 16.75 16.82 11.32
CA ILE A 117 15.60 16.33 12.08
C ILE A 117 14.39 16.22 11.17
N ARG A 118 13.93 14.99 11.01
CA ARG A 118 12.67 14.67 10.35
C ARG A 118 11.47 15.20 11.13
N THR A 119 10.65 16.04 10.51
CA THR A 119 9.42 16.58 11.11
C THR A 119 8.20 16.36 10.23
N VAL A 120 7.00 16.28 10.82
CA VAL A 120 5.76 16.06 10.06
C VAL A 120 5.48 17.25 9.14
N GLU A 121 5.58 18.47 9.68
CA GLU A 121 5.42 19.71 8.92
C GLU A 121 6.50 19.87 7.84
N GLY A 122 7.77 19.57 8.16
CA GLY A 122 8.86 19.71 7.19
C GLY A 122 8.68 18.85 5.93
N ARG A 123 7.96 17.72 6.04
CA ARG A 123 7.59 16.90 4.88
C ARG A 123 6.71 17.64 3.88
N ILE A 124 5.86 18.56 4.36
CA ILE A 124 5.03 19.40 3.48
C ILE A 124 5.93 20.27 2.61
N TYR A 125 6.98 20.84 3.19
CA TYR A 125 7.94 21.72 2.50
C TYR A 125 9.09 20.98 1.80
N GLY A 126 9.20 19.67 2.01
CA GLY A 126 10.26 18.85 1.42
C GLY A 126 11.62 19.06 2.05
N ASP A 127 11.64 19.46 3.33
CA ASP A 127 12.87 19.60 4.10
C ASP A 127 13.60 18.26 4.20
N ASP A 128 14.92 18.32 4.37
CA ASP A 128 15.70 17.14 4.70
C ASP A 128 15.22 16.52 6.03
N PRO A 129 15.26 15.18 6.18
CA PRO A 129 15.72 14.18 5.22
C PRO A 129 14.61 13.65 4.30
N TRP A 130 13.48 14.34 4.13
CA TRP A 130 12.38 13.83 3.30
C TRP A 130 12.70 13.86 1.80
N GLY A 131 13.49 14.85 1.35
CA GLY A 131 13.99 14.99 -0.02
C GLY A 131 12.94 15.35 -1.08
N LYS A 132 11.65 15.45 -0.70
CA LYS A 132 10.56 15.90 -1.59
C LYS A 132 9.39 16.45 -0.80
N THR A 133 8.68 17.40 -1.42
CA THR A 133 7.44 17.96 -0.88
C THR A 133 6.29 16.95 -0.94
N GLU A 134 5.41 16.97 0.05
CA GLU A 134 4.16 16.19 0.07
C GLU A 134 2.96 17.10 0.35
N ASN A 135 1.75 16.71 -0.08
CA ASN A 135 0.54 17.50 0.20
C ASN A 135 -0.10 17.19 1.55
N LYS A 136 0.33 16.12 2.21
CA LYS A 136 -0.14 15.72 3.52
C LYS A 136 0.90 14.86 4.22
N SER A 137 1.01 15.03 5.53
CA SER A 137 1.95 14.33 6.39
C SER A 137 1.31 14.20 7.75
N PHE A 138 1.17 12.97 8.24
CA PHE A 138 0.56 12.68 9.53
C PHE A 138 1.39 11.65 10.27
N LYS A 139 1.35 11.73 11.59
CA LYS A 139 1.90 10.72 12.49
C LYS A 139 0.80 10.13 13.37
N TRP A 140 1.06 8.92 13.87
CA TRP A 140 0.25 8.29 14.89
C TRP A 140 0.31 9.09 16.20
N ASP A 141 -0.81 9.12 16.93
CA ASP A 141 -0.85 9.75 18.25
C ASP A 141 0.01 8.97 19.26
N ASP A 142 -0.12 7.64 19.23
CA ASP A 142 0.46 6.74 20.23
C ASP A 142 0.81 5.36 19.60
N PRO A 143 1.93 4.71 19.99
CA PRO A 143 2.31 3.40 19.45
C PRO A 143 1.34 2.25 19.79
N THR A 144 0.66 2.34 20.94
CA THR A 144 -0.35 1.36 21.37
C THR A 144 -1.59 1.48 20.50
N ILE A 145 -2.07 2.71 20.23
CA ILE A 145 -3.18 2.96 19.31
C ILE A 145 -2.80 2.42 17.92
N MET A 146 -1.65 2.79 17.38
CA MET A 146 -1.15 2.28 16.10
C MET A 146 -1.18 0.75 16.01
N THR A 147 -0.63 0.06 17.01
CA THR A 147 -0.57 -1.41 17.02
C THR A 147 -1.96 -2.03 17.13
N ARG A 148 -2.85 -1.47 17.95
CA ARG A 148 -4.22 -1.95 18.11
C ARG A 148 -5.00 -1.78 16.81
N GLU A 149 -5.05 -0.57 16.27
CA GLU A 149 -5.86 -0.25 15.07
C GLU A 149 -5.43 -1.09 13.87
N VAL A 150 -4.11 -1.25 13.64
CA VAL A 150 -3.60 -2.11 12.55
C VAL A 150 -4.01 -3.57 12.74
N ASN A 151 -3.83 -4.14 13.93
CA ASN A 151 -4.15 -5.55 14.17
C ASN A 151 -5.67 -5.82 14.15
N GLU A 152 -6.49 -4.88 14.62
CA GLU A 152 -7.94 -5.00 14.50
C GLU A 152 -8.40 -4.94 13.05
N HIS A 153 -7.80 -4.05 12.23
CA HIS A 153 -8.07 -4.00 10.79
C HIS A 153 -7.71 -5.32 10.12
N VAL A 154 -6.52 -5.86 10.40
CA VAL A 154 -6.07 -7.15 9.86
C VAL A 154 -7.01 -8.28 10.28
N GLN A 155 -7.39 -8.35 11.56
CA GLN A 155 -8.31 -9.35 12.07
C GLN A 155 -9.68 -9.29 11.37
N ARG A 156 -10.25 -8.09 11.23
CA ARG A 156 -11.59 -7.90 10.64
C ARG A 156 -11.63 -8.15 9.14
N ASN A 157 -10.51 -7.98 8.45
CA ASN A 157 -10.43 -8.02 6.99
C ASN A 157 -9.53 -9.13 6.46
N TRP A 158 -9.15 -10.10 7.29
CA TRP A 158 -8.11 -11.08 6.94
C TRP A 158 -8.43 -11.85 5.67
N GLU A 159 -9.68 -12.22 5.46
CA GLU A 159 -10.11 -12.95 4.27
C GLU A 159 -9.85 -12.16 2.98
N ALA A 160 -10.19 -10.86 2.97
CA ALA A 160 -9.90 -9.99 1.84
C ALA A 160 -8.39 -9.78 1.65
N ILE A 161 -7.65 -9.62 2.76
CA ILE A 161 -6.18 -9.47 2.73
C ILE A 161 -5.53 -10.74 2.15
N ARG A 162 -5.91 -11.94 2.59
CA ARG A 162 -5.41 -13.21 2.06
C ARG A 162 -5.66 -13.35 0.57
N SER A 163 -6.89 -13.05 0.14
CA SER A 163 -7.26 -13.10 -1.27
C SER A 163 -6.39 -12.17 -2.11
N ASP A 164 -6.21 -10.91 -1.67
CA ASP A 164 -5.37 -9.93 -2.37
C ASP A 164 -3.88 -10.33 -2.36
N LEU A 165 -3.36 -10.86 -1.25
CA LEU A 165 -1.98 -11.33 -1.17
C LEU A 165 -1.74 -12.54 -2.08
N ALA A 166 -2.67 -13.49 -2.14
CA ALA A 166 -2.56 -14.65 -3.01
C ALA A 166 -2.64 -14.27 -4.49
N LEU A 167 -3.54 -13.35 -4.85
CA LEU A 167 -3.77 -12.91 -6.23
C LEU A 167 -2.68 -11.96 -6.74
N LYS A 168 -2.26 -11.00 -5.92
CA LYS A 168 -1.46 -9.84 -6.35
C LYS A 168 -0.12 -9.73 -5.64
N GLY A 169 0.09 -10.45 -4.54
CA GLY A 169 1.26 -10.33 -3.67
C GLY A 169 1.27 -9.08 -2.78
N PHE A 170 0.22 -8.25 -2.82
CA PHE A 170 0.09 -7.05 -2.00
C PHE A 170 -1.37 -6.75 -1.67
N TYR A 171 -1.57 -6.11 -0.53
CA TYR A 171 -2.85 -5.55 -0.08
C TYR A 171 -2.66 -4.07 0.25
N GLU A 172 -3.62 -3.24 -0.18
CA GLU A 172 -3.74 -1.84 0.24
C GLU A 172 -5.18 -1.58 0.67
N GLY A 173 -5.37 -1.23 1.94
CA GLY A 173 -6.66 -0.94 2.54
C GLY A 173 -6.70 0.46 3.13
N THR A 174 -7.91 1.04 3.18
CA THR A 174 -8.19 2.27 3.91
C THR A 174 -9.44 2.08 4.76
N TYR A 175 -9.45 2.58 5.99
CA TYR A 175 -10.62 2.54 6.86
C TYR A 175 -10.72 3.78 7.74
N GLU A 176 -11.92 4.02 8.27
CA GLU A 176 -12.19 5.03 9.30
C GLU A 176 -12.21 4.34 10.67
N ALA A 177 -11.40 4.82 11.62
CA ALA A 177 -11.34 4.26 12.97
C ALA A 177 -12.50 4.74 13.87
N GLY A 178 -13.26 5.76 13.44
CA GLY A 178 -14.35 6.36 14.22
C GLY A 178 -13.89 7.19 15.43
N HIS A 179 -12.58 7.30 15.64
CA HIS A 179 -11.94 8.14 16.66
C HIS A 179 -10.64 8.72 16.12
N ARG A 180 -10.07 9.69 16.82
CA ARG A 180 -8.77 10.27 16.45
C ARG A 180 -7.67 9.23 16.61
N VAL A 181 -6.85 9.05 15.57
CA VAL A 181 -5.71 8.11 15.55
C VAL A 181 -4.39 8.78 15.23
N GLY A 182 -4.44 9.97 14.65
CA GLY A 182 -3.26 10.70 14.22
C GLY A 182 -3.50 12.19 14.08
N HIS A 183 -2.41 12.92 13.95
CA HIS A 183 -2.39 14.34 13.66
C HIS A 183 -1.15 14.73 12.87
N GLY A 184 -1.20 15.90 12.26
CA GLY A 184 -0.15 16.36 11.36
C GLY A 184 -0.61 17.55 10.55
N TYR A 185 -0.11 17.65 9.33
CA TYR A 185 -0.32 18.80 8.47
C TYR A 185 -0.77 18.38 7.07
N TYR A 186 -1.54 19.25 6.43
CA TYR A 186 -1.80 19.20 5.00
C TYR A 186 -1.44 20.53 4.36
N ASN A 187 -1.18 20.51 3.05
CA ASN A 187 -0.94 21.72 2.28
C ASN A 187 -2.29 22.37 1.90
N SER A 188 -2.68 23.45 2.56
CA SER A 188 -3.94 24.16 2.25
C SER A 188 -3.97 24.73 0.83
N GLY A 189 -2.80 25.03 0.26
CA GLY A 189 -2.63 25.44 -1.14
C GLY A 189 -2.71 24.31 -2.18
N MET A 190 -2.94 23.05 -1.78
CA MET A 190 -2.83 21.90 -2.70
C MET A 190 -3.85 21.90 -3.86
N PHE A 191 -4.94 22.67 -3.76
CA PHE A 191 -6.00 22.74 -4.76
C PHE A 191 -5.93 23.96 -5.69
N GLY A 192 -4.86 24.77 -5.60
CA GLY A 192 -4.67 26.02 -6.37
C GLY A 192 -5.58 27.13 -5.83
N PHE A 193 -5.09 28.20 -5.19
CA PHE A 193 -4.45 29.37 -5.80
C PHE A 193 -3.46 30.07 -4.84
N GLY A 194 -3.05 29.40 -3.75
CA GLY A 194 -2.24 29.99 -2.68
C GLY A 194 -0.83 29.42 -2.56
N PRO A 195 0.06 30.09 -1.80
CA PRO A 195 1.35 29.51 -1.45
C PRO A 195 1.16 28.20 -0.69
N ARG A 196 2.17 27.33 -0.76
CA ARG A 196 2.20 26.12 0.06
C ARG A 196 2.22 26.53 1.53
N GLN A 197 1.22 26.08 2.27
CA GLN A 197 1.08 26.39 3.68
C GLN A 197 0.64 25.11 4.40
N ALA A 198 1.41 24.71 5.40
CA ALA A 198 1.08 23.60 6.27
C ALA A 198 -0.02 24.04 7.25
N GLU A 199 -1.14 23.33 7.23
CA GLU A 199 -2.25 23.55 8.15
C GLU A 199 -2.46 22.30 9.00
N TYR A 200 -2.53 22.50 10.31
CA TYR A 200 -2.67 21.42 11.28
C TYR A 200 -4.04 20.73 11.15
N ALA A 201 -4.06 19.41 11.22
CA ALA A 201 -5.28 18.61 11.28
C ALA A 201 -5.10 17.35 12.12
N THR A 202 -6.22 16.89 12.68
CA THR A 202 -6.37 15.56 13.28
C THR A 202 -7.14 14.66 12.33
N VAL A 203 -6.87 13.35 12.33
CA VAL A 203 -7.49 12.39 11.41
C VAL A 203 -7.95 11.11 12.13
N SER A 204 -9.01 10.51 11.60
CA SER A 204 -9.55 9.20 12.00
C SER A 204 -9.27 8.10 10.99
N ARG A 205 -8.90 8.47 9.75
CA ARG A 205 -8.69 7.53 8.66
C ARG A 205 -7.26 6.98 8.68
N VAL A 206 -7.15 5.70 8.36
CA VAL A 206 -5.88 4.97 8.31
C VAL A 206 -5.75 4.29 6.95
N VAL A 207 -4.52 4.29 6.42
CA VAL A 207 -4.12 3.48 5.27
C VAL A 207 -3.19 2.37 5.76
N VAL A 208 -3.40 1.15 5.28
CA VAL A 208 -2.60 -0.04 5.63
C VAL A 208 -2.12 -0.72 4.34
N ARG A 209 -0.82 -1.05 4.28
CA ARG A 209 -0.21 -1.76 3.15
C ARG A 209 0.54 -2.99 3.65
N ILE A 210 0.21 -4.15 3.10
CA ILE A 210 0.78 -5.46 3.45
C ILE A 210 1.32 -6.11 2.17
N ARG A 211 2.43 -6.85 2.26
CA ARG A 211 3.01 -7.62 1.16
C ARG A 211 3.45 -8.99 1.64
N LEU A 212 3.71 -9.89 0.70
CA LEU A 212 4.43 -11.13 0.97
C LEU A 212 5.95 -10.87 1.00
N ALA A 213 6.63 -11.44 1.99
CA ALA A 213 8.08 -11.39 2.09
C ALA A 213 8.70 -12.10 0.86
N PRO A 214 9.67 -11.47 0.17
CA PRO A 214 10.26 -12.07 -1.02
C PRO A 214 10.94 -13.41 -0.71
N GLY A 215 10.52 -14.48 -1.39
CA GLY A 215 11.12 -15.80 -1.28
C GLY A 215 10.79 -16.57 0.00
N SER A 216 9.87 -16.09 0.84
CA SER A 216 9.43 -16.81 2.05
C SER A 216 8.66 -18.09 1.68
N ASP A 217 9.01 -19.20 2.33
CA ASP A 217 8.29 -20.47 2.31
C ASP A 217 8.13 -20.98 3.76
N PRO A 218 6.91 -21.00 4.34
CA PRO A 218 5.63 -20.60 3.74
C PRO A 218 5.54 -19.10 3.42
N PRO A 219 4.57 -18.66 2.59
CA PRO A 219 4.33 -17.25 2.31
C PRO A 219 4.11 -16.45 3.60
N GLU A 220 4.97 -15.47 3.86
CA GLU A 220 4.92 -14.67 5.09
C GLU A 220 4.42 -13.25 4.77
N PRO A 221 3.24 -12.84 5.28
CA PRO A 221 2.79 -11.47 5.15
C PRO A 221 3.56 -10.55 6.11
N PHE A 222 3.98 -9.38 5.62
CA PHE A 222 4.56 -8.33 6.45
C PHE A 222 3.92 -6.97 6.15
N LEU A 223 3.90 -6.10 7.16
CA LEU A 223 3.40 -4.75 7.04
C LEU A 223 4.46 -3.86 6.39
N VAL A 224 4.15 -3.28 5.22
CA VAL A 224 5.04 -2.32 4.56
C VAL A 224 4.91 -0.96 5.23
N THR A 225 3.68 -0.50 5.43
CA THR A 225 3.41 0.76 6.13
C THR A 225 1.97 0.80 6.61
N ALA A 226 1.75 1.43 7.76
CA ALA A 226 0.44 1.88 8.18
C ALA A 226 0.52 3.33 8.64
N PHE A 227 -0.37 4.19 8.17
CA PHE A 227 -0.30 5.60 8.51
C PHE A 227 -1.68 6.27 8.59
N PRO A 228 -1.86 7.23 9.51
CA PRO A 228 -3.02 8.08 9.50
C PRO A 228 -3.02 8.92 8.23
N SER A 229 -4.20 9.10 7.63
CA SER A 229 -4.37 9.81 6.37
C SER A 229 -5.75 10.43 6.39
N GLY A 230 -5.92 11.62 5.83
CA GLY A 230 -7.23 12.22 5.72
C GLY A 230 -7.15 13.58 5.07
N PHE A 231 -8.34 14.11 4.77
CA PHE A 231 -8.54 15.53 4.71
C PHE A 231 -9.06 15.97 6.08
N PRO A 232 -8.87 17.24 6.49
CA PRO A 232 -9.53 17.74 7.69
C PRO A 232 -11.02 17.40 7.61
N THR A 233 -11.50 16.59 8.55
CA THR A 233 -12.92 16.50 8.80
C THR A 233 -13.34 17.90 9.20
N GLN A 234 -14.24 18.53 8.45
CA GLN A 234 -14.88 19.75 8.94
C GLN A 234 -15.49 19.39 10.30
N LEU A 235 -14.92 19.91 11.37
CA LEU A 235 -15.54 19.86 12.69
C LEU A 235 -16.82 20.69 12.55
N GLY A 236 -17.95 19.99 12.39
CA GLY A 236 -19.29 20.56 12.45
C GLY A 236 -19.69 20.86 13.88
#